data_AF-A0A256WLE3-F1
#
_entry.id   AF-A0A256WLE3-F1
#
_cell.length_a   1.000
_cell.length_b   1.000
_cell.length_c   1.000
_cell.angle_alpha   90.00
_cell.angle_beta   90.00
_cell.angle_gamma   90.00
#
_symmetry.space_group_name_H-M   'P 1'
#
loop_
_entity.id
_entity.type
_entity.pdbx_description
1 polymer ?
#
loop_
_entity_poly.entity_id
_entity_poly.type
_entity_poly.pdbx_seq_one_letter_code
_entity_poly.pdbx_strand_id
1 'polypeptide(L)'
;MFSTPREQKKISYTWWSRLWRIYTYLKRQKRKKKKEEREKKRKKREEEKKKKSFDKRRQRRRLKVIFKSFFRKKKKTPKQLQKKQKEEFLKKWKRRRRNRLFWVYFKSLGKRKTENPQKQLLRLKRQKAKDFEKYRKTRRKQFVIRKQKKILIDFLSGKGLPKSTKRKGPSLWKQILYPQQLTISLNSLLFFLLSYFFISFFEKLGMSITALLFDYKSIIFYYKIEFLVDYDAWYADSVKAIFATGPIIAVLIGILSLIIYSKVYLENGLLKILMFWAIFHGFNKIINGAFIGSMLGQGFGYVIMYMYYSDTGKLIMAILMILFSVIVGSFGAKYWVMSANSYYNFSKTKDRPLFILSQVFLPFLIGNILIYLLTQPETVFYDTMVNAFMLFMILPSLFLSKQYQDYYFDEEPRTIKISYALILFTLLFIGSYRYFLDIGLRIG
;
A
#
# COMPACT_ATOMS: atom_id res chain seq x y z
N MET A 1 -8.98 37.23 -73.48
CA MET A 1 -9.34 35.80 -73.65
C MET A 1 -10.63 35.53 -72.89
N PHE A 2 -11.76 35.53 -73.58
CA PHE A 2 -13.07 35.20 -73.02
C PHE A 2 -13.21 33.67 -72.90
N SER A 3 -13.44 33.18 -71.68
CA SER A 3 -13.72 31.76 -71.44
C SER A 3 -15.12 31.42 -71.92
N THR A 4 -15.21 30.49 -72.88
CA THR A 4 -16.45 29.96 -73.43
C THR A 4 -17.35 29.34 -72.33
N PRO A 5 -18.69 29.46 -72.42
CA PRO A 5 -19.59 28.84 -71.47
C PRO A 5 -19.50 27.32 -71.62
N ARG A 6 -19.11 26.62 -70.55
CA ARG A 6 -19.14 25.15 -70.51
C ARG A 6 -20.58 24.68 -70.64
N GLU A 7 -20.88 23.97 -71.72
CA GLU A 7 -22.11 23.21 -71.91
C GLU A 7 -22.43 22.40 -70.65
N GLN A 8 -23.52 22.77 -69.97
CA GLN A 8 -24.06 21.98 -68.88
C GLN A 8 -24.66 20.70 -69.46
N LYS A 9 -23.86 19.64 -69.53
CA LYS A 9 -24.37 18.28 -69.73
C LYS A 9 -25.47 18.02 -68.70
N LYS A 10 -26.72 17.90 -69.15
CA LYS A 10 -27.85 17.45 -68.32
C LYS A 10 -27.51 16.06 -67.80
N ILE A 11 -27.04 15.99 -66.55
CA ILE A 11 -26.77 14.73 -65.86
C ILE A 11 -28.14 14.05 -65.65
N SER A 12 -28.48 13.11 -66.53
CA SER A 12 -29.66 12.26 -66.33
C SER A 12 -29.31 11.24 -65.25
N TYR A 13 -29.99 11.35 -64.12
CA TYR A 13 -29.83 10.43 -63.01
C TYR A 13 -30.78 9.26 -63.23
N THR A 14 -30.26 8.03 -63.19
CA THR A 14 -31.10 6.82 -63.14
C THR A 14 -32.04 6.88 -61.94
N TRP A 15 -33.28 6.41 -62.10
CA TRP A 15 -34.34 6.52 -61.08
C TRP A 15 -33.91 6.02 -59.68
N TRP A 16 -33.11 4.95 -59.62
CA TRP A 16 -32.52 4.41 -58.39
C TRP A 16 -31.57 5.39 -57.66
N SER A 17 -30.75 6.15 -58.40
CA SER A 17 -29.85 7.14 -57.79
C SER A 17 -30.62 8.32 -57.17
N ARG A 18 -31.78 8.67 -57.75
CA ARG A 18 -32.71 9.68 -57.23
C ARG A 18 -33.35 9.20 -55.93
N LEU A 19 -33.82 7.94 -55.88
CA LEU A 19 -34.35 7.31 -54.67
C LEU A 19 -33.30 7.22 -53.54
N TRP A 20 -32.06 6.82 -53.85
CA TRP A 20 -30.99 6.75 -52.85
C TRP A 20 -30.63 8.12 -52.26
N ARG A 21 -30.64 9.18 -53.08
CA ARG A 21 -30.45 10.57 -52.62
C ARG A 21 -31.59 11.02 -51.70
N ILE A 22 -32.84 10.70 -52.04
CA ILE A 22 -34.00 11.00 -51.18
C ILE A 22 -33.86 10.26 -49.84
N TYR A 23 -33.55 8.97 -49.85
CA TYR A 23 -33.35 8.19 -48.62
C TYR A 23 -32.20 8.74 -47.75
N THR A 24 -31.04 9.04 -48.35
CA THR A 24 -29.90 9.59 -47.61
C THR A 24 -30.18 11.00 -47.07
N TYR A 25 -30.93 11.81 -47.81
CA TYR A 25 -31.42 13.11 -47.35
C TYR A 25 -32.36 12.98 -46.14
N LEU A 26 -33.37 12.10 -46.22
CA LEU A 26 -34.30 11.82 -45.11
C LEU A 26 -33.56 11.29 -43.87
N LYS A 27 -32.58 10.40 -44.06
CA LYS A 27 -31.72 9.89 -42.98
C LYS A 27 -30.87 10.99 -42.34
N ARG A 28 -30.34 11.92 -43.13
CA ARG A 28 -29.61 13.11 -42.63
C ARG A 28 -30.55 14.05 -41.85
N GLN A 29 -31.75 14.32 -42.36
CA GLN A 29 -32.77 15.13 -41.68
C GLN A 29 -33.18 14.52 -40.33
N LYS A 30 -33.42 13.20 -40.27
CA LYS A 30 -33.75 12.49 -39.02
C LYS A 30 -32.60 12.56 -37.99
N ARG A 31 -31.34 12.49 -38.45
CA ARG A 31 -30.16 12.68 -37.58
C ARG A 31 -30.03 14.11 -37.07
N LYS A 32 -30.36 15.12 -37.90
CA LYS A 32 -30.34 16.54 -37.53
C LYS A 32 -31.38 16.82 -36.43
N LYS A 33 -32.63 16.39 -36.62
CA LYS A 33 -33.69 16.48 -35.60
C LYS A 33 -33.30 15.83 -34.27
N LYS A 34 -32.72 14.61 -34.30
CA LYS A 34 -32.23 13.93 -33.08
C LYS A 34 -31.09 14.69 -32.38
N LYS A 35 -30.23 15.41 -33.10
CA LYS A 35 -29.18 16.23 -32.50
C LYS A 35 -29.77 17.47 -31.82
N GLU A 36 -30.69 18.16 -32.50
CA GLU A 36 -31.39 19.34 -31.97
C GLU A 36 -32.19 18.99 -30.70
N GLU A 37 -32.89 17.85 -30.67
CA GLU A 37 -33.56 17.37 -29.45
C GLU A 37 -32.59 17.09 -28.30
N ARG A 38 -31.43 16.50 -28.58
CA ARG A 38 -30.40 16.23 -27.57
C ARG A 38 -29.79 17.52 -27.03
N GLU A 39 -29.59 18.52 -27.87
CA GLU A 39 -29.13 19.85 -27.44
C GLU A 39 -30.18 20.57 -26.59
N LYS A 40 -31.45 20.55 -26.99
CA LYS A 40 -32.56 21.08 -26.17
C LYS A 40 -32.61 20.40 -24.79
N LYS A 41 -32.51 19.07 -24.74
CA LYS A 41 -32.45 18.31 -23.47
C LYS A 41 -31.22 18.66 -22.62
N ARG A 42 -30.06 18.89 -23.24
CA ARG A 42 -28.84 19.31 -22.53
C ARG A 42 -28.98 20.72 -21.94
N LYS A 43 -29.47 21.69 -22.73
CA LYS A 43 -29.72 23.06 -22.27
C LYS A 43 -30.69 23.07 -21.08
N LYS A 44 -31.80 22.32 -21.16
CA LYS A 44 -32.77 22.19 -20.05
C LYS A 44 -32.13 21.61 -18.78
N ARG A 45 -31.30 20.57 -18.90
CA ARG A 45 -30.56 19.99 -17.76
C ARG A 45 -29.53 20.96 -17.17
N GLU A 46 -28.87 21.77 -17.99
CA GLU A 46 -27.92 22.79 -17.52
C GLU A 46 -28.63 23.93 -16.78
N GLU A 47 -29.79 24.37 -17.27
CA GLU A 47 -30.64 25.35 -16.58
C GLU A 47 -31.16 24.82 -15.24
N GLU A 48 -31.63 23.57 -15.19
CA GLU A 48 -32.03 22.93 -13.93
C GLU A 48 -30.86 22.81 -12.94
N LYS A 49 -29.66 22.46 -13.41
CA LYS A 49 -28.45 22.46 -12.57
C LYS A 49 -28.11 23.85 -12.06
N LYS A 50 -28.22 24.88 -12.91
CA LYS A 50 -28.02 26.29 -12.50
C LYS A 50 -29.04 26.69 -11.42
N LYS A 51 -30.34 26.41 -11.61
CA LYS A 51 -31.38 26.65 -10.60
C LYS A 51 -31.09 25.94 -9.27
N LYS A 52 -30.84 24.62 -9.30
CA LYS A 52 -30.48 23.84 -8.09
C LYS A 52 -29.22 24.39 -7.39
N SER A 53 -28.22 24.83 -8.16
CA SER A 53 -27.00 25.42 -7.59
C SER A 53 -27.26 26.78 -6.93
N PHE A 54 -28.18 27.57 -7.50
CA PHE A 54 -28.61 28.85 -6.98
C PHE A 54 -29.40 28.67 -5.67
N ASP A 55 -30.32 27.71 -5.62
CA ASP A 55 -31.10 27.40 -4.41
C ASP A 55 -30.22 26.91 -3.27
N LYS A 56 -29.25 26.02 -3.55
CA LYS A 56 -28.25 25.60 -2.55
C LYS A 56 -27.43 26.78 -2.02
N ARG A 57 -27.06 27.75 -2.88
CA ARG A 57 -26.37 28.97 -2.45
C ARG A 57 -27.27 29.85 -1.57
N ARG A 58 -28.56 29.97 -1.90
CA ARG A 58 -29.55 30.72 -1.11
C ARG A 58 -29.76 30.10 0.28
N GLN A 59 -29.92 28.77 0.36
CA GLN A 59 -30.02 28.04 1.63
C GLN A 59 -28.78 28.21 2.50
N ARG A 60 -27.57 28.07 1.92
CA ARG A 60 -26.32 28.31 2.65
C ARG A 60 -26.21 29.72 3.20
N ARG A 61 -26.69 30.74 2.46
CA ARG A 61 -26.72 32.13 2.95
C ARG A 61 -27.68 32.29 4.14
N ARG A 62 -28.89 31.71 4.07
CA ARG A 62 -29.85 31.71 5.19
C ARG A 62 -29.26 31.03 6.43
N LEU A 63 -28.71 29.83 6.29
CA LEU A 63 -28.05 29.11 7.38
C LEU A 63 -26.88 29.91 7.98
N LYS A 64 -26.09 30.61 7.15
CA LYS A 64 -24.97 31.42 7.63
C LYS A 64 -25.42 32.66 8.40
N VAL A 65 -26.59 33.22 8.09
CA VAL A 65 -27.20 34.33 8.87
C VAL A 65 -27.69 33.82 10.21
N ILE A 66 -28.40 32.68 10.24
CA ILE A 66 -28.88 32.02 11.47
C ILE A 66 -27.71 31.61 12.36
N PHE A 67 -26.67 30.99 11.79
CA PHE A 67 -25.48 30.61 12.54
C PHE A 67 -24.76 31.84 13.10
N LYS A 68 -24.74 32.97 12.38
CA LYS A 68 -24.18 34.22 12.90
C LYS A 68 -25.00 34.85 14.03
N SER A 69 -26.32 34.65 14.07
CA SER A 69 -27.15 35.15 15.18
C SER A 69 -26.95 34.32 16.44
N PHE A 70 -26.80 32.99 16.32
CA PHE A 70 -26.49 32.10 17.45
C PHE A 70 -25.12 32.37 18.09
N PHE A 71 -24.12 32.81 17.30
CA PHE A 71 -22.78 33.13 17.79
C PHE A 71 -22.53 34.63 18.01
N ARG A 72 -23.58 35.41 18.35
CA ARG A 72 -23.40 36.78 18.89
C ARG A 72 -22.74 36.69 20.27
N LYS A 73 -21.40 36.72 20.29
CA LYS A 73 -20.59 36.72 21.51
C LYS A 73 -21.00 37.88 22.44
N LYS A 74 -21.12 37.58 23.75
CA LYS A 74 -21.26 38.54 24.85
C LYS A 74 -20.30 39.72 24.69
N LYS A 75 -20.79 40.93 25.02
CA LYS A 75 -20.04 42.21 24.92
C LYS A 75 -18.69 42.04 25.64
N LYS A 76 -17.62 42.30 24.89
CA LYS A 76 -16.25 42.23 25.39
C LYS A 76 -15.91 43.51 26.15
N THR A 77 -15.16 43.37 27.24
CA THR A 77 -14.58 44.48 28.01
C THR A 77 -13.68 45.38 27.15
N PRO A 78 -13.59 46.70 27.41
CA PRO A 78 -12.88 47.68 26.56
C PRO A 78 -11.41 47.32 26.24
N LYS A 79 -10.67 46.75 27.20
CA LYS A 79 -9.28 46.29 27.02
C LYS A 79 -9.14 45.18 25.96
N GLN A 80 -10.11 44.27 25.87
CA GLN A 80 -10.15 43.22 24.84
C GLN A 80 -10.51 43.79 23.46
N LEU A 81 -11.22 44.93 23.40
CA LEU A 81 -11.56 45.60 22.15
C LEU A 81 -10.31 46.23 21.51
N GLN A 82 -9.48 46.92 22.31
CA GLN A 82 -8.22 47.51 21.83
C GLN A 82 -7.22 46.46 21.34
N LYS A 83 -7.04 45.36 22.08
CA LYS A 83 -6.16 44.25 21.66
C LYS A 83 -6.61 43.64 20.33
N LYS A 84 -7.93 43.48 20.16
CA LYS A 84 -8.52 42.97 18.91
C LYS A 84 -8.38 43.96 17.75
N GLN A 85 -8.52 45.28 17.99
CA GLN A 85 -8.29 46.30 16.96
C GLN A 85 -6.82 46.29 16.49
N LYS A 86 -5.85 46.16 17.40
CA LYS A 86 -4.43 45.99 17.06
C LYS A 86 -4.20 44.72 16.22
N GLU A 87 -4.80 43.59 16.60
CA GLU A 87 -4.71 42.34 15.83
C GLU A 87 -5.35 42.43 14.44
N GLU A 88 -6.52 43.07 14.32
CA GLU A 88 -7.20 43.28 13.05
C GLU A 88 -6.38 44.21 12.14
N PHE A 89 -5.77 45.25 12.70
CA PHE A 89 -4.85 46.13 11.97
C PHE A 89 -3.63 45.36 11.45
N LEU A 90 -2.96 44.57 12.30
CA LEU A 90 -1.84 43.71 11.92
C LEU A 90 -2.22 42.70 10.82
N LYS A 91 -3.40 42.07 10.92
CA LYS A 91 -3.91 41.15 9.88
C LYS A 91 -4.19 41.89 8.57
N LYS A 92 -4.78 43.08 8.62
CA LYS A 92 -5.08 43.92 7.45
C LYS A 92 -3.78 44.39 6.78
N TRP A 93 -2.78 44.75 7.56
CA TRP A 93 -1.45 45.12 7.09
C TRP A 93 -0.71 43.94 6.44
N LYS A 94 -0.66 42.77 7.09
CA LYS A 94 -0.05 41.54 6.52
C LYS A 94 -0.71 41.14 5.20
N ARG A 95 -2.04 41.25 5.08
CA ARG A 95 -2.77 41.02 3.81
C ARG A 95 -2.35 42.02 2.73
N ARG A 96 -2.28 43.32 3.05
CA ARG A 96 -1.85 44.36 2.09
C ARG A 96 -0.41 44.12 1.62
N ARG A 97 0.52 43.78 2.53
CA ARG A 97 1.91 43.45 2.19
C ARG A 97 2.00 42.24 1.26
N ARG A 98 1.27 41.15 1.56
CA ARG A 98 1.24 39.96 0.72
C ARG A 98 0.68 40.23 -0.67
N ASN A 99 -0.38 41.05 -0.78
CA ASN A 99 -0.95 41.43 -2.07
C ASN A 99 -0.01 42.34 -2.88
N ARG A 100 0.74 43.24 -2.25
CA ARG A 100 1.77 44.04 -2.93
C ARG A 100 2.90 43.16 -3.46
N LEU A 101 3.44 42.26 -2.63
CA LEU A 101 4.47 41.31 -3.06
C LEU A 101 3.98 40.40 -4.20
N PHE A 102 2.75 39.92 -4.11
CA PHE A 102 2.12 39.13 -5.18
C PHE A 102 2.03 39.94 -6.48
N TRP A 103 1.59 41.19 -6.42
CA TRP A 103 1.51 42.06 -7.60
C TRP A 103 2.88 42.38 -8.20
N VAL A 104 3.90 42.64 -7.39
CA VAL A 104 5.28 42.86 -7.87
C VAL A 104 5.81 41.60 -8.58
N TYR A 105 5.60 40.43 -7.97
CA TYR A 105 5.98 39.15 -8.56
C TYR A 105 5.24 38.87 -9.87
N PHE A 106 3.92 39.12 -9.91
CA PHE A 106 3.10 38.93 -11.12
C PHE A 106 3.41 39.95 -12.24
N LYS A 107 3.72 41.20 -11.90
CA LYS A 107 4.13 42.22 -12.90
C LYS A 107 5.47 41.86 -13.55
N SER A 108 6.38 41.22 -12.81
CA SER A 108 7.64 40.71 -13.37
C SER A 108 7.45 39.52 -14.34
N LEU A 109 6.37 38.75 -14.19
CA LEU A 109 6.02 37.63 -15.08
C LEU A 109 5.34 38.07 -16.40
N GLY A 110 4.85 39.31 -16.46
CA GLY A 110 4.12 39.84 -17.62
C GLY A 110 5.00 40.38 -18.76
N LYS A 111 6.30 40.64 -18.52
CA LYS A 111 7.23 40.98 -19.59
C LYS A 111 7.59 39.70 -20.34
N ARG A 112 6.95 39.46 -21.49
CA ARG A 112 7.34 38.40 -22.44
C ARG A 112 8.78 38.65 -22.86
N LYS A 113 9.74 38.03 -22.16
CA LYS A 113 11.09 37.84 -22.70
C LYS A 113 10.91 37.12 -24.03
N THR A 114 11.38 37.73 -25.11
CA THR A 114 11.52 37.09 -26.41
C THR A 114 12.28 35.78 -26.19
N GLU A 115 11.56 34.66 -26.27
CA GLU A 115 12.12 33.36 -25.96
C GLU A 115 13.15 33.01 -27.03
N ASN A 116 14.39 32.74 -26.60
CA ASN A 116 15.47 32.26 -27.45
C ASN A 116 14.96 31.13 -28.37
N PRO A 117 15.16 31.22 -29.70
CA PRO A 117 14.72 30.22 -30.69
C PRO A 117 15.08 28.77 -30.31
N GLN A 118 16.22 28.55 -29.66
CA GLN A 118 16.64 27.23 -29.19
C GLN A 118 15.69 26.64 -28.13
N LYS A 119 15.16 27.47 -27.22
CA LYS A 119 14.16 27.03 -26.22
C LYS A 119 12.83 26.67 -26.87
N GLN A 120 12.43 27.37 -27.94
CA GLN A 120 11.24 27.04 -28.70
C GLN A 120 11.39 25.69 -29.42
N LEU A 121 12.54 25.44 -30.04
CA LEU A 121 12.87 24.16 -30.67
C LEU A 121 12.83 23.00 -29.67
N LEU A 122 13.40 23.19 -28.47
CA LEU A 122 13.36 22.20 -27.38
C LEU A 122 11.93 21.92 -26.90
N ARG A 123 11.07 22.94 -26.81
CA ARG A 123 9.65 22.76 -26.47
C ARG A 123 8.90 21.98 -27.54
N LEU A 124 9.14 22.29 -28.83
CA LEU A 124 8.59 21.54 -29.96
C LEU A 124 9.03 20.08 -29.93
N LYS A 125 10.31 19.79 -29.68
CA LYS A 125 10.82 18.41 -29.52
C LYS A 125 10.14 17.69 -28.35
N ARG A 126 9.98 18.35 -27.20
CA ARG A 126 9.27 17.78 -26.03
C ARG A 126 7.79 17.55 -26.29
N GLN A 127 7.11 18.43 -27.02
CA GLN A 127 5.71 18.26 -27.42
C GLN A 127 5.56 17.07 -28.37
N LYS A 128 6.38 17.00 -29.43
CA LYS A 128 6.41 15.86 -30.36
C LYS A 128 6.65 14.52 -29.63
N ALA A 129 7.57 14.50 -28.66
CA ALA A 129 7.82 13.30 -27.84
C ALA A 129 6.61 12.89 -26.99
N LYS A 130 5.92 13.85 -26.36
CA LYS A 130 4.69 13.60 -25.58
C LYS A 130 3.54 13.12 -26.47
N ASP A 131 3.38 13.72 -27.64
CA ASP A 131 2.35 13.33 -28.62
C ASP A 131 2.62 11.92 -29.14
N PHE A 132 3.89 11.58 -29.41
CA PHE A 132 4.30 10.24 -29.79
C PHE A 132 4.06 9.20 -28.68
N GLU A 133 4.34 9.55 -27.42
CA GLU A 133 4.06 8.67 -26.28
C GLU A 133 2.55 8.41 -26.13
N LYS A 134 1.73 9.45 -26.30
CA LYS A 134 0.27 9.37 -26.28
C LYS A 134 -0.27 8.51 -27.43
N TYR A 135 0.28 8.67 -28.63
CA TYR A 135 -0.01 7.83 -29.79
C TYR A 135 0.33 6.36 -29.51
N ARG A 136 1.53 6.08 -28.98
CA ARG A 136 1.99 4.72 -28.62
C ARG A 136 1.09 4.05 -27.58
N LYS A 137 0.68 4.79 -26.53
CA LYS A 137 -0.27 4.29 -25.51
C LYS A 137 -1.63 3.95 -26.13
N THR A 138 -2.13 4.81 -27.03
CA THR A 138 -3.42 4.60 -27.71
C THR A 138 -3.37 3.38 -28.63
N ARG A 139 -2.31 3.22 -29.42
CA ARG A 139 -2.09 2.06 -30.30
C ARG A 139 -1.98 0.75 -29.51
N ARG A 140 -1.26 0.74 -28.38
CA ARG A 140 -1.19 -0.43 -27.48
C ARG A 140 -2.56 -0.82 -26.95
N LYS A 141 -3.37 0.14 -26.48
CA LYS A 141 -4.74 -0.12 -26.03
C LYS A 141 -5.61 -0.70 -27.14
N GLN A 142 -5.58 -0.09 -28.33
CA GLN A 142 -6.34 -0.59 -29.49
C GLN A 142 -5.90 -2.00 -29.90
N PHE A 143 -4.60 -2.30 -29.85
CA PHE A 143 -4.09 -3.64 -30.13
C PHE A 143 -4.59 -4.67 -29.12
N VAL A 144 -4.54 -4.37 -27.82
CA VAL A 144 -5.06 -5.25 -26.76
C VAL A 144 -6.56 -5.48 -26.94
N ILE A 145 -7.34 -4.44 -27.20
CA ILE A 145 -8.79 -4.54 -27.45
C ILE A 145 -9.08 -5.39 -28.70
N ARG A 146 -8.38 -5.15 -29.81
CA ARG A 146 -8.53 -5.96 -31.04
C ARG A 146 -8.20 -7.42 -30.78
N LYS A 147 -7.14 -7.71 -30.02
CA LYS A 147 -6.74 -9.06 -29.66
C LYS A 147 -7.77 -9.74 -28.76
N GLN A 148 -8.28 -9.06 -27.74
CA GLN A 148 -9.33 -9.58 -26.85
C GLN A 148 -10.65 -9.83 -27.60
N LYS A 149 -11.05 -8.92 -28.50
CA LYS A 149 -12.22 -9.13 -29.36
C LYS A 149 -12.05 -10.35 -30.26
N LYS A 150 -10.87 -10.55 -30.84
CA LYS A 150 -10.58 -11.73 -31.66
C LYS A 150 -10.68 -13.02 -30.83
N ILE A 151 -10.10 -13.05 -29.63
CA ILE A 151 -10.23 -14.18 -28.69
C ILE A 151 -11.69 -14.48 -28.36
N LEU A 152 -12.49 -13.44 -28.10
CA LEU A 152 -13.93 -13.59 -27.80
C LEU A 152 -14.70 -14.15 -29.01
N ILE A 153 -14.43 -13.66 -30.21
CA ILE A 153 -15.06 -14.12 -31.46
C ILE A 153 -14.65 -15.58 -31.75
N ASP A 154 -13.37 -15.91 -31.60
CA ASP A 154 -12.86 -17.27 -31.80
C ASP A 154 -13.48 -18.25 -30.77
N PHE A 155 -13.66 -17.82 -29.52
CA PHE A 155 -14.37 -18.60 -28.50
C PHE A 155 -15.86 -18.81 -28.83
N LEU A 156 -16.58 -17.73 -29.19
CA LEU A 156 -18.01 -17.80 -29.55
C LEU A 156 -18.28 -18.60 -30.84
N SER A 157 -17.31 -18.67 -31.75
CA SER A 157 -17.41 -19.43 -33.00
C SER A 157 -17.02 -20.91 -32.85
N GLY A 158 -16.84 -21.41 -31.62
CA GLY A 158 -16.49 -22.81 -31.38
C GLY A 158 -15.07 -23.20 -31.76
N LYS A 159 -14.22 -22.24 -32.18
CA LYS A 159 -12.80 -22.50 -32.52
C LYS A 159 -11.91 -22.74 -31.29
N GLY A 160 -12.50 -22.68 -30.10
CA GLY A 160 -11.81 -22.80 -28.82
C GLY A 160 -10.96 -21.56 -28.50
N LEU A 161 -10.39 -21.54 -27.29
CA LEU A 161 -9.38 -20.54 -26.95
C LEU A 161 -8.13 -20.79 -27.80
N PRO A 162 -7.47 -19.75 -28.34
CA PRO A 162 -6.27 -19.93 -29.15
C PRO A 162 -5.24 -20.73 -28.35
N LYS A 163 -4.83 -21.90 -28.87
CA LYS A 163 -3.76 -22.71 -28.29
C LYS A 163 -2.55 -21.81 -28.11
N SER A 164 -2.25 -21.45 -26.86
CA SER A 164 -1.14 -20.58 -26.54
C SER A 164 0.15 -21.29 -26.90
N THR A 165 0.68 -21.06 -28.11
CA THR A 165 2.02 -21.47 -28.56
C THR A 165 3.14 -20.73 -27.83
N LYS A 166 2.86 -20.10 -26.68
CA LYS A 166 3.91 -19.73 -25.74
C LYS A 166 4.56 -21.04 -25.31
N ARG A 167 5.79 -21.28 -25.79
CA ARG A 167 6.72 -22.24 -25.19
C ARG A 167 6.51 -22.18 -23.69
N LYS A 168 5.96 -23.25 -23.11
CA LYS A 168 5.76 -23.35 -21.67
C LYS A 168 7.15 -23.16 -21.09
N GLY A 169 7.43 -21.98 -20.52
CA GLY A 169 8.64 -21.79 -19.75
C GLY A 169 8.71 -22.86 -18.66
N PRO A 170 9.90 -23.14 -18.11
CA PRO A 170 10.01 -24.10 -17.01
C PRO A 170 8.96 -23.77 -15.95
N SER A 171 8.31 -24.79 -15.38
CA SER A 171 7.29 -24.59 -14.35
C SER A 171 7.88 -23.76 -13.21
N LEU A 172 7.06 -22.92 -12.56
CA LEU A 172 7.52 -22.11 -11.44
C LEU A 172 8.18 -22.97 -10.35
N TRP A 173 7.68 -24.18 -10.11
CA TRP A 173 8.28 -25.17 -9.21
C TRP A 173 9.72 -25.56 -9.60
N LYS A 174 9.98 -25.83 -10.89
CA LYS A 174 11.36 -26.09 -11.35
C LYS A 174 12.24 -24.86 -11.17
N GLN A 175 11.69 -23.66 -11.32
CA GLN A 175 12.44 -22.42 -11.11
C GLN A 175 12.78 -22.15 -9.65
N ILE A 176 11.90 -22.53 -8.73
CA ILE A 176 12.09 -22.39 -7.29
C ILE A 176 13.18 -23.34 -6.78
N LEU A 177 13.22 -24.56 -7.32
CA LEU A 177 14.17 -25.60 -6.94
C LEU A 177 15.58 -25.40 -7.52
N TYR A 178 15.82 -24.32 -8.26
CA TYR A 178 17.18 -23.99 -8.68
C TYR A 178 18.06 -23.69 -7.44
N PRO A 179 19.33 -24.16 -7.43
CA PRO A 179 20.20 -24.03 -6.25
C PRO A 179 20.37 -22.60 -5.72
N GLN A 180 20.37 -21.61 -6.62
CA GLN A 180 20.49 -20.19 -6.25
C GLN A 180 19.26 -19.71 -5.46
N GLN A 181 18.07 -20.07 -5.90
CA GLN A 181 16.80 -19.74 -5.27
C GLN A 181 16.67 -20.43 -3.91
N LEU A 182 17.09 -21.70 -3.82
CA LEU A 182 17.15 -22.44 -2.56
C LEU A 182 18.14 -21.81 -1.57
N THR A 183 19.28 -21.31 -2.05
CA THR A 183 20.26 -20.61 -1.20
C THR A 183 19.69 -19.29 -0.65
N ILE A 184 18.99 -18.51 -1.48
CA ILE A 184 18.28 -17.30 -1.05
C ILE A 184 17.21 -17.65 -0.01
N SER A 185 16.43 -18.71 -0.26
CA SER A 185 15.43 -19.20 0.69
C SER A 185 16.05 -19.64 2.00
N LEU A 186 17.15 -20.38 1.99
CA LEU A 186 17.82 -20.86 3.20
C LEU A 186 18.36 -19.69 4.04
N ASN A 187 19.09 -18.75 3.42
CA ASN A 187 19.61 -17.59 4.15
C ASN A 187 18.47 -16.77 4.78
N SER A 188 17.39 -16.55 4.03
CA SER A 188 16.24 -15.81 4.54
C SER A 188 15.46 -16.58 5.62
N LEU A 189 15.38 -17.91 5.52
CA LEU A 189 14.77 -18.78 6.53
C LEU A 189 15.53 -18.70 7.85
N LEU A 190 16.86 -18.70 7.82
CA LEU A 190 17.68 -18.58 9.03
C LEU A 190 17.45 -17.23 9.72
N PHE A 191 17.39 -16.14 8.96
CA PHE A 191 17.08 -14.82 9.50
C PHE A 191 15.63 -14.69 9.99
N PHE A 192 14.68 -15.35 9.31
CA PHE A 192 13.29 -15.45 9.76
C PHE A 192 13.22 -16.10 11.15
N LEU A 193 13.85 -17.26 11.32
CA LEU A 193 13.87 -17.99 12.59
C LEU A 193 14.58 -17.19 13.69
N LEU A 194 15.77 -16.67 13.41
CA LEU A 194 16.51 -15.81 14.35
C LEU A 194 15.65 -14.64 14.81
N SER A 195 15.04 -13.93 13.87
CA SER A 195 14.18 -12.79 14.18
C SER A 195 12.98 -13.18 15.03
N TYR A 196 12.33 -14.30 14.73
CA TYR A 196 11.18 -14.78 15.48
C TYR A 196 11.55 -15.07 16.94
N PHE A 197 12.57 -15.89 17.17
CA PHE A 197 12.99 -16.28 18.52
C PHE A 197 13.55 -15.10 19.30
N PHE A 198 14.29 -14.20 18.65
CA PHE A 198 14.76 -12.96 19.25
C PHE A 198 13.60 -12.10 19.74
N ILE A 199 12.59 -11.85 18.90
CA ILE A 199 11.44 -11.03 19.30
C ILE A 199 10.61 -11.73 20.38
N SER A 200 10.39 -13.04 20.26
CA SER A 200 9.65 -13.80 21.27
C SER A 200 10.35 -13.79 22.63
N PHE A 201 11.68 -13.84 22.67
CA PHE A 201 12.45 -13.72 23.91
C PHE A 201 12.18 -12.38 24.60
N PHE A 202 12.38 -11.26 23.89
CA PHE A 202 12.20 -9.93 24.46
C PHE A 202 10.75 -9.60 24.81
N GLU A 203 9.79 -10.13 24.04
CA GLU A 203 8.37 -10.07 24.37
C GLU A 203 8.09 -10.70 25.75
N LYS A 204 8.55 -11.95 25.97
CA LYS A 204 8.32 -12.67 27.23
C LYS A 204 9.08 -12.06 28.41
N LEU A 205 10.31 -11.62 28.16
CA LEU A 205 11.11 -10.91 29.15
C LEU A 205 10.41 -9.62 29.58
N GLY A 206 9.89 -8.86 28.62
CA GLY A 206 9.12 -7.65 28.85
C GLY A 206 7.88 -7.86 29.70
N MET A 207 7.07 -8.86 29.37
CA MET A 207 5.89 -9.23 30.15
C MET A 207 6.25 -9.60 31.60
N SER A 208 7.33 -10.35 31.79
CA SER A 208 7.79 -10.78 33.12
C SER A 208 8.35 -9.65 33.96
N ILE A 209 9.10 -8.72 33.36
CA ILE A 209 9.55 -7.50 34.04
C ILE A 209 8.35 -6.66 34.46
N THR A 210 7.34 -6.50 33.60
CA THR A 210 6.11 -5.78 33.98
C THR A 210 5.35 -6.50 35.07
N ALA A 211 5.31 -7.84 35.07
CA ALA A 211 4.67 -8.62 36.13
C ALA A 211 5.37 -8.40 37.49
N LEU A 212 6.70 -8.33 37.50
CA LEU A 212 7.47 -8.01 38.69
C LEU A 212 7.13 -6.62 39.26
N LEU A 213 6.78 -5.64 38.42
CA LEU A 213 6.32 -4.31 38.89
C LEU A 213 4.97 -4.33 39.63
N PHE A 214 4.22 -5.43 39.51
CA PHE A 214 2.98 -5.69 40.26
C PHE A 214 3.20 -6.76 41.35
N ASP A 215 4.45 -7.04 41.73
CA ASP A 215 4.84 -8.07 42.69
C ASP A 215 4.42 -9.50 42.30
N TYR A 216 4.23 -9.75 41.00
CA TYR A 216 3.94 -11.07 40.47
C TYR A 216 5.22 -11.78 40.06
N LYS A 217 5.49 -12.93 40.68
CA LYS A 217 6.59 -13.80 40.28
C LYS A 217 6.24 -14.52 38.98
N SER A 218 7.19 -14.67 38.08
CA SER A 218 6.96 -15.39 36.82
C SER A 218 8.09 -16.35 36.47
N ILE A 219 7.73 -17.37 35.69
CA ILE A 219 8.66 -18.33 35.09
C ILE A 219 8.50 -18.26 33.58
N ILE A 220 9.58 -17.90 32.88
CA ILE A 220 9.59 -17.84 31.42
C ILE A 220 10.01 -19.20 30.87
N PHE A 221 9.11 -19.85 30.14
CA PHE A 221 9.41 -21.02 29.34
C PHE A 221 9.53 -20.68 27.85
N TYR A 222 10.05 -21.61 27.05
CA TYR A 222 10.17 -21.41 25.60
C TYR A 222 8.80 -21.32 24.92
N TYR A 223 7.74 -21.90 25.51
CA TYR A 223 6.40 -21.99 24.94
C TYR A 223 5.37 -21.09 25.63
N LYS A 224 5.52 -20.79 26.92
CA LYS A 224 4.60 -19.93 27.68
C LYS A 224 5.32 -19.13 28.76
N ILE A 225 4.59 -18.23 29.41
CA ILE A 225 5.00 -17.61 30.67
C ILE A 225 4.01 -18.08 31.72
N GLU A 226 4.51 -18.59 32.84
CA GLU A 226 3.69 -18.88 34.01
C GLU A 226 3.80 -17.73 35.00
N PHE A 227 2.66 -17.19 35.42
CA PHE A 227 2.59 -16.19 36.47
C PHE A 227 2.14 -16.88 37.76
N LEU A 228 2.96 -16.82 38.81
CA LEU A 228 2.71 -17.45 40.10
C LEU A 228 1.84 -16.50 40.95
N VAL A 229 0.59 -16.35 40.53
CA VAL A 229 -0.38 -15.41 41.11
C VAL A 229 -1.70 -16.13 41.33
N ASP A 230 -2.27 -15.98 42.53
CA ASP A 230 -3.57 -16.54 42.86
C ASP A 230 -4.69 -15.92 42.01
N TYR A 231 -5.76 -16.68 41.77
CA TYR A 231 -6.86 -16.26 40.89
C TYR A 231 -7.49 -14.92 41.31
N ASP A 232 -7.64 -14.68 42.61
CA ASP A 232 -8.28 -13.47 43.15
C ASP A 232 -7.34 -12.26 43.22
N ALA A 233 -6.03 -12.46 43.04
CA ALA A 233 -5.03 -11.40 43.11
C ALA A 233 -4.88 -10.61 41.80
N TRP A 234 -5.54 -11.03 40.71
CA TRP A 234 -5.42 -10.37 39.40
C TRP A 234 -6.17 -9.03 39.34
N TYR A 235 -5.41 -7.94 39.32
CA TYR A 235 -5.96 -6.61 39.03
C TYR A 235 -6.13 -6.37 37.54
N ALA A 236 -7.23 -5.72 37.14
CA ALA A 236 -7.49 -5.35 35.75
C ALA A 236 -6.34 -4.55 35.13
N ASP A 237 -5.73 -3.65 35.90
CA ASP A 237 -4.60 -2.84 35.45
C ASP A 237 -3.33 -3.67 35.23
N SER A 238 -3.05 -4.64 36.11
CA SER A 238 -1.93 -5.57 35.91
C SER A 238 -2.08 -6.42 34.66
N VAL A 239 -3.28 -6.95 34.38
CA VAL A 239 -3.54 -7.75 33.17
C VAL A 239 -3.30 -6.90 31.91
N LYS A 240 -3.88 -5.70 31.86
CA LYS A 240 -3.70 -4.78 30.73
C LYS A 240 -2.22 -4.44 30.53
N ALA A 241 -1.50 -4.10 31.60
CA ALA A 241 -0.11 -3.71 31.52
C ALA A 241 0.80 -4.87 31.09
N ILE A 242 0.68 -6.04 31.73
CA ILE A 242 1.52 -7.22 31.46
C ILE A 242 1.32 -7.68 30.01
N PHE A 243 0.08 -7.95 29.61
CA PHE A 243 -0.20 -8.49 28.27
C PHE A 243 -0.06 -7.46 27.14
N ALA A 244 -0.10 -6.16 27.42
CA ALA A 244 0.24 -5.14 26.43
C ALA A 244 1.76 -4.96 26.26
N THR A 245 2.54 -5.12 27.33
CA THR A 245 3.98 -4.81 27.32
C THR A 245 4.74 -5.67 26.30
N GLY A 246 4.43 -6.97 26.23
CA GLY A 246 5.08 -7.89 25.29
C GLY A 246 5.00 -7.41 23.83
N PRO A 247 3.79 -7.27 23.25
CA PRO A 247 3.61 -6.76 21.89
C PRO A 247 4.16 -5.34 21.68
N ILE A 248 4.11 -4.47 22.70
CA ILE A 248 4.70 -3.13 22.61
C ILE A 248 6.22 -3.22 22.45
N ILE A 249 6.92 -4.05 23.24
CA ILE A 249 8.37 -4.26 23.12
C ILE A 249 8.72 -4.86 21.75
N ALA A 250 7.94 -5.83 21.27
CA ALA A 250 8.12 -6.39 19.94
C ALA A 250 8.03 -5.31 18.83
N VAL A 251 7.09 -4.38 18.93
CA VAL A 251 6.96 -3.24 18.01
C VAL A 251 8.11 -2.27 18.15
N LEU A 252 8.59 -1.97 19.37
CA LEU A 252 9.75 -1.10 19.57
C LEU A 252 11.00 -1.68 18.90
N ILE A 253 11.24 -2.98 19.04
CA ILE A 253 12.33 -3.68 18.33
C ILE A 253 12.12 -3.63 16.81
N GLY A 254 10.88 -3.82 16.34
CA GLY A 254 10.54 -3.68 14.92
C GLY A 254 10.78 -2.27 14.38
N ILE A 255 10.44 -1.23 15.14
CA ILE A 255 10.67 0.18 14.76
C ILE A 255 12.17 0.50 14.76
N LEU A 256 12.92 0.04 15.77
CA LEU A 256 14.38 0.19 15.80
C LEU A 256 15.02 -0.48 14.58
N SER A 257 14.58 -1.71 14.26
CA SER A 257 15.01 -2.43 13.06
C SER A 257 14.66 -1.68 11.78
N LEU A 258 13.49 -1.04 11.71
CA LEU A 258 13.11 -0.17 10.58
C LEU A 258 14.03 1.05 10.44
N ILE A 259 14.38 1.70 11.56
CA ILE A 259 15.29 2.85 11.56
C ILE A 259 16.66 2.42 11.03
N ILE A 260 17.22 1.32 11.55
CA ILE A 260 18.51 0.78 11.10
C ILE A 260 18.41 0.38 9.61
N TYR A 261 17.38 -0.38 9.23
CA TYR A 261 17.15 -0.79 7.85
C TYR A 261 17.09 0.40 6.90
N SER A 262 16.44 1.51 7.28
CA SER A 262 16.35 2.71 6.46
C SER A 262 17.71 3.34 6.13
N LYS A 263 18.75 3.05 6.93
CA LYS A 263 20.13 3.50 6.69
C LYS A 263 20.93 2.51 5.85
N VAL A 264 20.63 1.22 5.93
CA VAL A 264 21.43 0.15 5.30
C VAL A 264 20.75 -0.54 4.12
N TYR A 265 19.54 -0.13 3.70
CA TYR A 265 18.79 -0.86 2.66
C TYR A 265 19.47 -0.88 1.29
N LEU A 266 20.33 0.10 1.00
CA LEU A 266 21.12 0.16 -0.24
C LEU A 266 22.38 -0.70 -0.17
N GLU A 267 22.85 -1.02 1.03
CA GLU A 267 24.06 -1.80 1.27
C GLU A 267 23.89 -3.26 0.87
N ASN A 268 25.01 -3.94 0.60
CA ASN A 268 25.02 -5.30 0.07
C ASN A 268 24.89 -6.38 1.15
N GLY A 269 24.98 -6.01 2.43
CA GLY A 269 24.97 -6.95 3.55
C GLY A 269 23.66 -7.74 3.70
N LEU A 270 23.79 -9.01 4.11
CA LEU A 270 22.66 -9.88 4.39
C LEU A 270 21.92 -9.51 5.69
N LEU A 271 22.58 -8.83 6.63
CA LEU A 271 22.02 -8.44 7.93
C LEU A 271 20.73 -7.61 7.81
N LYS A 272 20.57 -6.83 6.73
CA LYS A 272 19.32 -6.09 6.49
C LYS A 272 18.10 -7.01 6.32
N ILE A 273 18.30 -8.28 5.91
CA ILE A 273 17.22 -9.28 5.82
C ILE A 273 16.74 -9.65 7.22
N LEU A 274 17.66 -9.79 8.20
CA LEU A 274 17.31 -9.95 9.62
C LEU A 274 16.49 -8.76 10.12
N MET A 275 16.96 -7.53 9.87
CA MET A 275 16.24 -6.32 10.27
C MET A 275 14.85 -6.29 9.65
N PHE A 276 14.71 -6.72 8.39
CA PHE A 276 13.43 -6.70 7.71
C PHE A 276 12.47 -7.76 8.24
N TRP A 277 12.94 -8.97 8.56
CA TRP A 277 12.13 -9.95 9.28
C TRP A 277 11.75 -9.46 10.69
N ALA A 278 12.63 -8.75 11.38
CA ALA A 278 12.35 -8.19 12.70
C ALA A 278 11.24 -7.14 12.68
N ILE A 279 11.20 -6.31 11.64
CA ILE A 279 10.06 -5.41 11.39
C ILE A 279 8.77 -6.23 11.28
N PHE A 280 8.73 -7.24 10.41
CA PHE A 280 7.52 -8.02 10.17
C PHE A 280 7.07 -8.78 11.41
N HIS A 281 7.97 -9.49 12.12
CA HIS A 281 7.63 -10.18 13.35
C HIS A 281 7.19 -9.23 14.47
N GLY A 282 7.85 -8.07 14.61
CA GLY A 282 7.49 -7.08 15.63
C GLY A 282 6.09 -6.51 15.42
N PHE A 283 5.79 -6.10 14.19
CA PHE A 283 4.44 -5.65 13.82
C PHE A 283 3.41 -6.80 13.84
N ASN A 284 3.80 -8.03 13.53
CA ASN A 284 2.92 -9.20 13.59
C ASN A 284 2.38 -9.42 15.00
N LYS A 285 3.24 -9.28 16.02
CA LYS A 285 2.88 -9.48 17.43
C LYS A 285 1.79 -8.52 17.92
N ILE A 286 1.79 -7.26 17.46
CA ILE A 286 0.71 -6.32 17.82
C ILE A 286 -0.49 -6.44 16.88
N ILE A 287 -0.29 -6.44 15.56
CA ILE A 287 -1.39 -6.32 14.59
C ILE A 287 -2.17 -7.63 14.55
N ASN A 288 -1.49 -8.73 14.25
CA ASN A 288 -2.13 -10.03 14.16
C ASN A 288 -2.36 -10.64 15.55
N GLY A 289 -1.57 -10.27 16.55
CA GLY A 289 -1.85 -10.58 17.96
C GLY A 289 -3.15 -9.96 18.46
N ALA A 290 -3.44 -8.70 18.11
CA ALA A 290 -4.72 -8.06 18.42
C ALA A 290 -5.89 -8.64 17.59
N PHE A 291 -5.66 -8.97 16.31
CA PHE A 291 -6.66 -9.63 15.47
C PHE A 291 -7.07 -11.01 16.04
N ILE A 292 -6.11 -11.89 16.30
CA ILE A 292 -6.39 -13.22 16.86
C ILE A 292 -6.86 -13.11 18.30
N GLY A 293 -6.29 -12.18 19.08
CA GLY A 293 -6.67 -11.96 20.47
C GLY A 293 -8.12 -11.49 20.63
N SER A 294 -8.62 -10.64 19.72
CA SER A 294 -10.02 -10.21 19.77
C SER A 294 -11.01 -11.34 19.44
N MET A 295 -10.56 -12.38 18.73
CA MET A 295 -11.37 -13.56 18.37
C MET A 295 -11.28 -14.68 19.41
N LEU A 296 -10.09 -14.96 19.92
CA LEU A 296 -9.83 -16.11 20.82
C LEU A 296 -9.81 -15.75 22.31
N GLY A 297 -9.70 -14.46 22.66
CA GLY A 297 -9.61 -14.03 24.06
C GLY A 297 -8.31 -14.45 24.77
N GLN A 298 -7.24 -14.70 24.03
CA GLN A 298 -5.92 -15.10 24.53
C GLN A 298 -4.82 -14.10 24.15
N GLY A 299 -3.71 -14.09 24.90
CA GLY A 299 -2.57 -13.20 24.65
C GLY A 299 -2.97 -11.73 24.74
N PHE A 300 -2.77 -10.95 23.67
CA PHE A 300 -3.24 -9.55 23.61
C PHE A 300 -4.78 -9.45 23.72
N GLY A 301 -5.51 -10.55 23.50
CA GLY A 301 -6.95 -10.65 23.74
C GLY A 301 -7.36 -10.37 25.18
N TYR A 302 -6.50 -10.68 26.17
CA TYR A 302 -6.76 -10.32 27.57
C TYR A 302 -6.84 -8.79 27.73
N VAL A 303 -5.96 -8.03 27.09
CA VAL A 303 -6.01 -6.56 27.12
C VAL A 303 -7.35 -6.06 26.56
N ILE A 304 -7.80 -6.62 25.43
CA ILE A 304 -9.06 -6.23 24.78
C ILE A 304 -10.27 -6.58 25.66
N MET A 305 -10.25 -7.76 26.30
CA MET A 305 -11.30 -8.22 27.20
C MET A 305 -11.42 -7.30 28.42
N TYR A 306 -10.29 -6.95 29.05
CA TYR A 306 -10.25 -6.06 30.22
C TYR A 306 -10.44 -4.57 29.89
N MET A 307 -10.50 -4.20 28.61
CA MET A 307 -11.00 -2.90 28.16
C MET A 307 -12.53 -2.86 28.06
N TYR A 308 -13.23 -3.95 28.38
CA TYR A 308 -14.69 -4.10 28.32
C TYR A 308 -15.28 -3.71 26.96
N TYR A 309 -14.55 -3.99 25.88
CA TYR A 309 -15.09 -3.78 24.54
C TYR A 309 -16.26 -4.73 24.28
N SER A 310 -17.35 -4.19 23.76
CA SER A 310 -18.45 -4.99 23.22
C SER A 310 -17.98 -5.90 22.09
N ASP A 311 -18.71 -6.97 21.82
CA ASP A 311 -18.33 -7.90 20.74
C ASP A 311 -18.33 -7.23 19.37
N THR A 312 -19.20 -6.23 19.17
CA THR A 312 -19.15 -5.36 17.98
C THR A 312 -17.83 -4.58 17.91
N GLY A 313 -17.33 -4.08 19.04
CA GLY A 313 -16.03 -3.42 19.13
C GLY A 313 -14.86 -4.35 18.78
N LYS A 314 -14.89 -5.59 19.30
CA LYS A 314 -13.88 -6.63 18.98
C LYS A 314 -13.86 -6.95 17.48
N LEU A 315 -15.03 -7.09 16.86
CA LEU A 315 -15.16 -7.32 15.41
C LEU A 315 -14.61 -6.16 14.57
N ILE A 316 -14.96 -4.92 14.93
CA ILE A 316 -14.43 -3.72 14.25
C ILE A 316 -12.91 -3.68 14.36
N MET A 317 -12.37 -3.95 15.55
CA MET A 317 -10.92 -4.00 15.77
C MET A 317 -10.25 -5.07 14.90
N ALA A 318 -10.82 -6.27 14.82
CA ALA A 318 -10.30 -7.35 13.98
C ALA A 318 -10.21 -6.94 12.50
N ILE A 319 -11.28 -6.34 11.95
CA ILE A 319 -11.32 -5.86 10.56
C ILE A 319 -10.25 -4.79 10.33
N LEU A 320 -10.09 -3.85 11.28
CA LEU A 320 -9.07 -2.81 11.19
C LEU A 320 -7.64 -3.40 11.22
N MET A 321 -7.39 -4.43 12.04
CA MET A 321 -6.07 -5.06 12.12
C MET A 321 -5.70 -5.81 10.84
N ILE A 322 -6.63 -6.52 10.20
CA ILE A 322 -6.39 -7.11 8.86
C ILE A 322 -6.05 -6.01 7.85
N LEU A 323 -6.79 -4.89 7.87
CA LEU A 323 -6.53 -3.77 6.97
C LEU A 323 -5.12 -3.18 7.21
N PHE A 324 -4.73 -2.97 8.46
CA PHE A 324 -3.38 -2.51 8.81
C PHE A 324 -2.30 -3.49 8.39
N SER A 325 -2.53 -4.79 8.56
CA SER A 325 -1.63 -5.87 8.12
C SER A 325 -1.34 -5.78 6.62
N VAL A 326 -2.38 -5.62 5.80
CA VAL A 326 -2.25 -5.42 4.34
C VAL A 326 -1.53 -4.11 4.00
N ILE A 327 -1.78 -3.03 4.75
CA ILE A 327 -1.12 -1.73 4.55
C ILE A 327 0.38 -1.86 4.82
N VAL A 328 0.78 -2.44 5.95
CA VAL A 328 2.19 -2.65 6.30
C VAL A 328 2.87 -3.51 5.25
N GLY A 329 2.23 -4.59 4.83
CA GLY A 329 2.71 -5.43 3.74
C GLY A 329 2.92 -4.71 2.41
N SER A 330 1.99 -3.82 2.07
CA SER A 330 2.04 -3.01 0.85
C SER A 330 3.20 -2.01 0.85
N PHE A 331 3.46 -1.38 2.00
CA PHE A 331 4.65 -0.53 2.17
C PHE A 331 5.94 -1.34 2.15
N GLY A 332 5.94 -2.54 2.74
CA GLY A 332 7.07 -3.45 2.76
C GLY A 332 7.46 -4.01 1.39
N ALA A 333 6.52 -4.11 0.45
CA ALA A 333 6.74 -4.68 -0.89
C ALA A 333 7.92 -4.04 -1.65
N LYS A 334 8.05 -2.71 -1.61
CA LYS A 334 9.16 -2.00 -2.24
C LYS A 334 10.50 -2.43 -1.64
N TYR A 335 10.56 -2.55 -0.33
CA TYR A 335 11.78 -2.84 0.40
C TYR A 335 12.19 -4.31 0.26
N TRP A 336 11.23 -5.24 0.19
CA TRP A 336 11.52 -6.62 -0.21
C TRP A 336 12.17 -6.67 -1.61
N VAL A 337 11.63 -5.95 -2.60
CA VAL A 337 12.25 -5.88 -3.93
C VAL A 337 13.64 -5.23 -3.88
N MET A 338 13.84 -4.20 -3.05
CA MET A 338 15.14 -3.55 -2.92
C MET A 338 16.19 -4.46 -2.31
N SER A 339 15.81 -5.34 -1.37
CA SER A 339 16.70 -6.33 -0.78
C SER A 339 17.26 -7.37 -1.78
N ALA A 340 16.88 -7.27 -3.06
CA ALA A 340 17.44 -8.00 -4.19
C ALA A 340 18.81 -7.50 -4.66
N ASN A 341 19.30 -6.34 -4.17
CA ASN A 341 20.74 -6.17 -3.93
C ASN A 341 21.17 -7.27 -2.92
N SER A 342 22.28 -7.33 -2.22
CA SER A 342 22.76 -8.59 -1.59
C SER A 342 22.97 -9.80 -2.53
N TYR A 343 22.03 -10.18 -3.40
CA TYR A 343 22.10 -11.37 -4.25
C TYR A 343 22.30 -11.06 -5.74
N TYR A 344 21.65 -10.01 -6.26
CA TYR A 344 21.68 -9.69 -7.69
C TYR A 344 22.26 -8.29 -7.96
N ASN A 345 22.94 -8.16 -9.09
CA ASN A 345 23.35 -6.87 -9.65
C ASN A 345 22.18 -6.11 -10.29
N PHE A 346 21.28 -6.86 -10.93
CA PHE A 346 20.18 -6.29 -11.70
C PHE A 346 18.88 -7.04 -11.43
N SER A 347 17.88 -6.32 -10.90
CA SER A 347 16.56 -6.86 -10.57
C SER A 347 15.57 -6.52 -11.69
N LYS A 348 15.34 -7.50 -12.57
CA LYS A 348 14.33 -7.44 -13.64
C LYS A 348 12.92 -7.66 -13.09
N THR A 349 11.96 -6.89 -13.58
CA THR A 349 10.54 -6.97 -13.20
C THR A 349 9.94 -8.38 -13.38
N LYS A 350 10.43 -9.14 -14.37
CA LYS A 350 9.94 -10.50 -14.67
C LYS A 350 10.35 -11.54 -13.62
N ASP A 351 11.52 -11.37 -13.02
CA ASP A 351 12.14 -12.37 -12.14
C ASP A 351 11.86 -12.09 -10.65
N ARG A 352 11.37 -10.87 -10.34
CA ARG A 352 10.98 -10.47 -8.98
C ARG A 352 9.97 -11.38 -8.28
N PRO A 353 8.90 -11.88 -8.92
CA PRO A 353 7.97 -12.75 -8.23
C PRO A 353 8.64 -14.04 -7.75
N LEU A 354 9.55 -14.59 -8.55
CA LEU A 354 10.34 -15.76 -8.18
C LEU A 354 11.26 -15.43 -7.00
N PHE A 355 11.94 -14.29 -7.06
CA PHE A 355 12.77 -13.81 -5.96
C PHE A 355 11.97 -13.61 -4.66
N ILE A 356 10.81 -12.95 -4.70
CA ILE A 356 9.95 -12.74 -3.52
C ILE A 356 9.42 -14.07 -2.98
N LEU A 357 9.09 -15.01 -3.86
CA LEU A 357 8.67 -16.35 -3.47
C LEU A 357 9.80 -17.08 -2.72
N SER A 358 11.03 -17.00 -3.24
CA SER A 358 12.23 -17.59 -2.62
C SER A 358 12.65 -16.88 -1.35
N GLN A 359 12.68 -15.55 -1.30
CA GLN A 359 13.18 -14.81 -0.15
C GLN A 359 12.13 -14.60 0.94
N VAL A 360 10.85 -14.52 0.61
CA VAL A 360 9.81 -14.13 1.58
C VAL A 360 8.85 -15.27 1.85
N PHE A 361 8.20 -15.78 0.80
CA PHE A 361 7.07 -16.68 0.97
C PHE A 361 7.48 -18.09 1.43
N LEU A 362 8.50 -18.68 0.81
CA LEU A 362 9.01 -20.00 1.22
C LEU A 362 9.61 -20.00 2.63
N PRO A 363 10.51 -19.06 2.98
CA PRO A 363 11.00 -18.90 4.34
C PRO A 363 9.89 -18.73 5.37
N PHE A 364 8.85 -17.97 5.04
CA PHE A 364 7.68 -17.83 5.90
C PHE A 364 6.95 -19.16 6.12
N LEU A 365 6.62 -19.89 5.04
CA LEU A 365 5.89 -21.16 5.17
C LEU A 365 6.69 -22.22 5.92
N ILE A 366 7.94 -22.45 5.48
CA ILE A 366 8.82 -23.44 6.09
C ILE A 366 9.18 -23.02 7.51
N GLY A 367 9.45 -21.74 7.72
CA GLY A 367 9.78 -21.20 9.03
C GLY A 367 8.65 -21.35 10.04
N ASN A 368 7.39 -21.14 9.65
CA ASN A 368 6.25 -21.41 10.53
C ASN A 368 6.13 -22.89 10.89
N ILE A 369 6.33 -23.79 9.93
CA ILE A 369 6.33 -25.24 10.19
C ILE A 369 7.45 -25.59 11.17
N LEU A 370 8.66 -25.05 10.96
CA LEU A 370 9.79 -25.27 11.85
C LEU A 370 9.54 -24.70 13.25
N ILE A 371 8.99 -23.49 13.37
CA ILE A 371 8.60 -22.91 14.66
C ILE A 371 7.61 -23.83 15.36
N TYR A 372 6.58 -24.31 14.66
CA TYR A 372 5.58 -25.23 15.22
C TYR A 372 6.22 -26.54 15.71
N LEU A 373 7.11 -27.13 14.92
CA LEU A 373 7.84 -28.35 15.32
C LEU A 373 8.78 -28.09 16.50
N LEU A 374 9.46 -26.95 16.51
CA LEU A 374 10.38 -26.55 17.59
C LEU A 374 9.66 -26.20 18.89
N THR A 375 8.36 -25.91 18.87
CA THR A 375 7.57 -25.62 20.07
C THR A 375 6.82 -26.84 20.62
N GLN A 376 6.82 -27.99 19.93
CA GLN A 376 6.29 -29.25 20.45
C GLN A 376 7.04 -29.71 21.72
N PRO A 377 6.33 -30.32 22.70
CA PRO A 377 4.91 -30.71 22.68
C PRO A 377 3.92 -29.59 23.07
N GLU A 378 4.41 -28.50 23.64
CA GLU A 378 3.60 -27.48 24.32
C GLU A 378 3.11 -26.35 23.40
N THR A 379 2.63 -26.70 22.20
CA THR A 379 2.28 -25.67 21.20
C THR A 379 1.05 -24.86 21.59
N VAL A 380 1.24 -23.54 21.74
CA VAL A 380 0.13 -22.62 21.97
C VAL A 380 -0.55 -22.30 20.63
N PHE A 381 -1.83 -22.68 20.52
CA PHE A 381 -2.63 -22.45 19.31
C PHE A 381 -2.69 -20.96 18.91
N TYR A 382 -2.81 -20.07 19.90
CA TYR A 382 -2.81 -18.62 19.70
C TYR A 382 -1.56 -18.15 18.94
N ASP A 383 -0.35 -18.50 19.39
CA ASP A 383 0.89 -18.07 18.74
C ASP A 383 1.00 -18.61 17.30
N THR A 384 0.56 -19.85 17.09
CA THR A 384 0.53 -20.48 15.76
C THR A 384 -0.37 -19.69 14.81
N MET A 385 -1.55 -19.29 15.26
CA MET A 385 -2.47 -18.46 14.46
C MET A 385 -1.89 -17.06 14.22
N VAL A 386 -1.33 -16.41 15.24
CA VAL A 386 -0.71 -15.08 15.08
C VAL A 386 0.39 -15.11 14.02
N ASN A 387 1.24 -16.15 14.02
CA ASN A 387 2.27 -16.29 13.00
C ASN A 387 1.71 -16.64 11.62
N ALA A 388 0.72 -17.53 11.53
CA ALA A 388 0.06 -17.88 10.27
C ALA A 388 -0.60 -16.66 9.59
N PHE A 389 -1.23 -15.77 10.36
CA PHE A 389 -1.88 -14.57 9.85
C PHE A 389 -0.90 -13.46 9.42
N MET A 390 0.40 -13.60 9.68
CA MET A 390 1.44 -12.78 9.04
C MET A 390 1.41 -12.91 7.51
N LEU A 391 0.75 -13.95 6.97
CA LEU A 391 0.42 -14.09 5.56
C LEU A 391 -0.22 -12.82 4.98
N PHE A 392 -1.12 -12.13 5.70
CA PHE A 392 -1.75 -10.89 5.22
C PHE A 392 -0.77 -9.73 5.05
N MET A 393 0.33 -9.71 5.82
CA MET A 393 1.42 -8.76 5.64
C MET A 393 2.32 -9.14 4.48
N ILE A 394 2.55 -10.44 4.25
CA ILE A 394 3.48 -10.89 3.20
C ILE A 394 2.83 -10.88 1.82
N LEU A 395 1.55 -11.22 1.72
CA LEU A 395 0.84 -11.41 0.46
C LEU A 395 0.91 -10.19 -0.49
N PRO A 396 0.78 -8.93 -0.03
CA PRO A 396 0.94 -7.76 -0.90
C PRO A 396 2.31 -7.69 -1.59
N SER A 397 3.39 -8.15 -0.94
CA SER A 397 4.74 -8.14 -1.52
C SER A 397 4.81 -8.98 -2.80
N LEU A 398 4.13 -10.12 -2.83
CA LEU A 398 4.08 -11.01 -4.00
C LEU A 398 3.36 -10.34 -5.18
N PHE A 399 2.22 -9.70 -4.92
CA PHE A 399 1.41 -9.08 -5.98
C PHE A 399 1.97 -7.74 -6.47
N LEU A 400 2.53 -6.92 -5.58
CA LEU A 400 3.04 -5.59 -5.90
C LEU A 400 4.47 -5.62 -6.46
N SER A 401 5.21 -6.72 -6.29
CA SER A 401 6.60 -6.88 -6.79
C SER A 401 6.79 -6.51 -8.28
N LYS A 402 5.76 -6.77 -9.11
CA LYS A 402 5.77 -6.51 -10.56
C LYS A 402 5.54 -5.03 -10.93
N GLN A 403 5.10 -4.19 -9.99
CA GLN A 403 4.70 -2.81 -10.28
C GLN A 403 5.88 -1.83 -10.25
N TYR A 404 6.98 -2.22 -9.61
CA TYR A 404 8.18 -1.38 -9.51
C TYR A 404 9.01 -1.41 -10.80
N GLN A 405 9.76 -0.35 -11.07
CA GLN A 405 10.67 -0.26 -12.22
C GLN A 405 11.89 -1.16 -12.05
N ASP A 406 12.55 -1.56 -13.13
CA ASP A 406 13.81 -2.34 -13.08
C ASP A 406 14.87 -1.58 -12.28
N TYR A 407 15.63 -2.30 -11.44
CA TYR A 407 16.67 -1.71 -10.59
C TYR A 407 18.04 -2.25 -10.97
N TYR A 408 18.97 -1.34 -11.21
CA TYR A 408 20.39 -1.63 -11.33
C TYR A 408 21.05 -1.23 -10.02
N PHE A 409 21.66 -2.19 -9.34
CA PHE A 409 22.24 -1.98 -8.03
C PHE A 409 23.73 -1.68 -8.13
N ASP A 410 24.47 -2.45 -8.94
CA ASP A 410 25.93 -2.46 -8.90
C ASP A 410 26.56 -3.13 -10.12
N GLU A 411 27.80 -2.76 -10.40
CA GLU A 411 28.62 -3.26 -11.51
C GLU A 411 29.35 -4.56 -11.15
N GLU A 412 29.80 -4.70 -9.90
CA GLU A 412 30.61 -5.84 -9.47
C GLU A 412 29.80 -7.15 -9.37
N PRO A 413 30.18 -8.23 -10.08
CA PRO A 413 29.39 -9.44 -10.16
C PRO A 413 29.17 -10.08 -8.78
N ARG A 414 27.90 -10.25 -8.41
CA ARG A 414 27.53 -10.83 -7.12
C ARG A 414 27.41 -12.33 -7.20
N THR A 415 27.92 -13.00 -6.17
CA THR A 415 27.80 -14.45 -6.03
C THR A 415 26.85 -14.79 -4.90
N ILE A 416 25.90 -15.68 -5.19
CA ILE A 416 24.94 -16.17 -4.20
C ILE A 416 25.62 -17.31 -3.45
N LYS A 417 25.98 -17.07 -2.18
CA LYS A 417 26.65 -18.05 -1.32
C LYS A 417 25.82 -18.33 -0.07
N ILE A 418 25.93 -19.57 0.41
CA ILE A 418 25.40 -19.97 1.71
C ILE A 418 26.32 -19.40 2.78
N SER A 419 25.74 -18.75 3.79
CA SER A 419 26.51 -18.31 4.96
C SER A 419 26.53 -19.42 6.01
N TYR A 420 27.59 -20.23 6.03
CA TYR A 420 27.73 -21.31 7.03
C TYR A 420 27.80 -20.77 8.46
N ALA A 421 28.43 -19.60 8.65
CA ALA A 421 28.44 -18.91 9.94
C ALA A 421 27.03 -18.56 10.42
N LEU A 422 26.13 -18.16 9.51
CA LEU A 422 24.72 -17.91 9.84
C LEU A 422 24.00 -19.19 10.25
N ILE A 423 24.21 -20.30 9.53
CA ILE A 423 23.61 -21.60 9.89
C ILE A 423 24.04 -22.01 11.30
N LEU A 424 25.35 -22.01 11.56
CA LEU A 424 25.89 -22.39 12.86
C LEU A 424 25.33 -21.48 13.97
N PHE A 425 25.35 -20.17 13.76
CA PHE A 425 24.82 -19.21 14.73
C PHE A 425 23.32 -19.42 14.99
N THR A 426 22.52 -19.62 13.96
CA THR A 426 21.08 -19.89 14.12
C THR A 426 20.82 -21.17 14.90
N LEU A 427 21.54 -22.25 14.60
CA LEU A 427 21.39 -23.52 15.31
C LEU A 427 21.79 -23.39 16.77
N LEU A 428 22.93 -22.75 17.06
CA LEU A 428 23.38 -22.49 18.44
C LEU A 428 22.40 -21.60 19.20
N PHE A 429 21.94 -20.52 18.57
CA PHE A 429 20.97 -19.61 19.18
C PHE A 429 19.66 -20.31 19.52
N ILE A 430 19.06 -21.05 18.58
CA ILE A 430 17.80 -21.78 18.81
C ILE A 430 18.01 -22.91 19.82
N GLY A 431 19.12 -23.65 19.73
CA GLY A 431 19.46 -24.70 20.69
C GLY A 431 19.59 -24.15 22.10
N SER A 432 20.31 -23.05 22.28
CA SER A 432 20.43 -22.36 23.57
C SER A 432 19.08 -21.81 24.06
N TYR A 433 18.29 -21.19 23.17
CA TYR A 433 16.97 -20.65 23.49
C TYR A 433 16.06 -21.75 24.04
N ARG A 434 16.03 -22.91 23.37
CA ARG A 434 15.23 -24.05 23.80
C ARG A 434 15.76 -24.61 25.11
N TYR A 435 17.05 -24.90 25.22
CA TYR A 435 17.63 -25.53 26.41
C TYR A 435 17.48 -24.66 27.67
N PHE A 436 17.85 -23.38 27.61
CA PHE A 436 17.78 -22.50 28.79
C PHE A 436 16.35 -22.21 29.23
N LEU A 437 15.42 -22.07 28.29
CA LEU A 437 14.02 -21.79 28.62
C LEU A 437 13.18 -23.04 28.86
N ASP A 438 13.71 -24.24 28.64
CA ASP A 438 13.07 -25.49 29.09
C ASP A 438 13.17 -25.64 30.62
N ILE A 439 14.33 -25.29 31.18
CA ILE A 439 14.56 -25.24 32.63
C ILE A 439 13.65 -24.21 33.31
N GLY A 440 13.28 -23.15 32.59
CA GLY A 440 12.46 -22.04 33.07
C GLY A 440 13.30 -20.95 33.72
N LEU A 441 13.20 -19.73 33.18
CA LEU A 441 13.87 -18.55 33.75
C LEU A 441 12.94 -17.88 34.77
N ARG A 442 13.30 -17.97 36.06
CA ARG A 442 12.54 -17.35 37.16
C ARG A 442 12.88 -15.87 37.30
N ILE A 443 11.84 -15.04 37.43
CA ILE A 443 11.94 -13.60 37.68
C ILE A 443 11.05 -13.27 38.88
N GLY A 444 11.68 -12.78 39.97
CA GLY A 444 11.00 -12.39 41.22
C GLY A 444 11.23 -13.33 42.39
#